data_AF-A0A2T1AIE2-F1
#
_entry.id   AF-A0A2T1AIE2-F1
#
_cell.length_a   1.000
_cell.length_b   1.000
_cell.length_c   1.000
_cell.angle_alpha   90.00
_cell.angle_beta   90.00
_cell.angle_gamma   90.00
#
_symmetry.space_group_name_H-M   'P 1'
#
loop_
_entity.id
_entity.type
_entity.pdbx_description
1 polymer ?
#
loop_
_entity_poly.entity_id
_entity_poly.type
_entity_poly.pdbx_seq_one_letter_code
_entity_poly.pdbx_strand_id
1 'polypeptide(L)' 'MAILNQINTHTPFTTGGVTQMIQGAREKFAQYRVYRETLNELNALTGRELADLGLNRSMLKRVAIEAAYGDK' A
#
# COMPACT_ATOMS: atom_id res chain seq x y z
N MET A 1 -5.66 56.07 4.45
CA MET A 1 -6.00 55.28 3.24
C MET A 1 -5.65 53.82 3.53
N ALA A 2 -6.62 53.05 4.05
CA ALA A 2 -6.45 51.62 4.28
C ALA A 2 -6.65 50.91 2.93
N ILE A 3 -5.59 50.30 2.39
CA ILE A 3 -5.74 49.39 1.26
C ILE A 3 -6.19 48.03 1.80
N LEU A 4 -7.47 47.77 1.60
CA LEU A 4 -8.13 46.50 1.90
C LEU A 4 -7.61 45.38 0.97
N ASN A 5 -7.28 44.26 1.60
CA ASN A 5 -7.79 42.92 1.29
C ASN A 5 -7.85 42.48 -0.19
N GLN A 6 -7.01 41.49 -0.53
CA GLN A 6 -7.38 40.47 -1.50
C GLN A 6 -6.96 39.07 -1.00
N ILE A 7 -7.91 38.40 -0.35
CA ILE A 7 -7.95 36.94 -0.25
C ILE A 7 -8.15 36.43 -1.68
N ASN A 8 -7.09 35.92 -2.30
CA ASN A 8 -7.17 35.16 -3.54
C ASN A 8 -6.54 33.78 -3.35
N THR A 9 -7.09 33.00 -2.41
CA THR A 9 -6.90 31.54 -2.42
C THR A 9 -8.01 30.92 -3.26
N HIS A 10 -7.96 31.17 -4.56
CA HIS A 10 -8.62 30.26 -5.49
C HIS A 10 -7.60 29.14 -5.70
N THR A 11 -7.78 28.00 -5.03
CA THR A 11 -7.17 26.75 -5.50
C THR A 11 -7.94 26.38 -6.76
N PRO A 12 -7.47 26.69 -7.99
CA PRO A 12 -8.17 26.21 -9.17
C PRO A 12 -8.11 24.69 -9.11
N PHE A 13 -9.16 23.99 -9.54
CA PHE A 13 -9.17 22.54 -9.70
C PHE A 13 -7.85 22.11 -10.37
N THR A 14 -6.92 21.61 -9.54
CA THR A 14 -5.54 21.42 -9.96
C THR A 14 -5.49 20.11 -10.73
N THR A 15 -4.93 20.14 -11.93
CA THR A 15 -4.48 18.95 -12.66
C THR A 15 -3.62 18.01 -11.78
N GLY A 16 -3.07 18.51 -10.68
CA GLY A 16 -2.37 17.71 -9.66
C GLY A 16 -3.28 16.78 -8.83
N GLY A 17 -4.58 17.04 -8.69
CA GLY A 17 -5.48 16.14 -7.94
C GLY A 17 -5.59 14.75 -8.57
N VAL A 18 -5.76 14.69 -9.91
CA VAL A 18 -5.83 13.43 -10.66
C VAL A 18 -4.47 12.73 -10.67
N THR A 19 -3.37 13.47 -10.83
CA THR A 19 -2.02 12.91 -10.75
C THR A 19 -1.70 12.33 -9.37
N GLN A 20 -2.13 12.98 -8.28
CA GLN A 20 -1.98 12.48 -6.91
C GLN A 20 -2.81 11.21 -6.69
N MET A 21 -4.04 11.16 -7.22
CA MET A 21 -4.89 9.96 -7.15
C MET A 21 -4.30 8.78 -7.91
N ILE A 22 -3.77 9.00 -9.13
CA ILE A 22 -3.12 7.95 -9.92
C ILE A 22 -1.87 7.43 -9.20
N GLN A 23 -1.06 8.32 -8.61
CA GLN A 23 0.12 7.90 -7.85
C GLN A 23 -0.27 7.03 -6.63
N GLY A 24 -1.25 7.46 -5.83
CA GLY A 24 -1.73 6.66 -4.69
C GLY A 24 -2.37 5.33 -5.12
N ALA A 25 -3.05 5.28 -6.26
CA ALA A 25 -3.58 4.04 -6.81
C ALA A 25 -2.48 3.07 -7.27
N ARG A 26 -1.42 3.60 -7.90
CA ARG A 26 -0.25 2.80 -8.33
C ARG A 26 0.49 2.20 -7.14
N GLU A 27 0.70 2.98 -6.08
CA GLU A 27 1.33 2.51 -4.85
C GLU A 27 0.53 1.37 -4.19
N LYS A 28 -0.79 1.56 -4.04
CA LYS A 28 -1.67 0.51 -3.50
C LYS A 28 -1.66 -0.76 -4.35
N PHE A 29 -1.63 -0.60 -5.68
CA PHE A 29 -1.55 -1.74 -6.59
C PHE A 29 -0.22 -2.49 -6.46
N ALA A 30 0.90 -1.77 -6.33
CA ALA A 30 2.21 -2.37 -6.11
C ALA A 30 2.24 -3.17 -4.79
N GLN A 31 1.74 -2.60 -3.70
CA GLN A 31 1.63 -3.29 -2.40
C GLN A 31 0.73 -4.53 -2.51
N TYR A 32 -0.42 -4.41 -3.18
CA TYR A 32 -1.33 -5.55 -3.39
C TYR A 32 -0.69 -6.67 -4.21
N ARG A 33 0.13 -6.32 -5.22
CA ARG A 33 0.89 -7.30 -6.00
C ARG A 33 1.85 -8.08 -5.11
N VAL A 34 2.65 -7.38 -4.30
CA VAL A 34 3.58 -8.01 -3.34
C VAL A 34 2.82 -8.95 -2.39
N TYR A 35 1.71 -8.49 -1.81
CA TYR A 35 0.88 -9.32 -0.92
C TYR A 35 0.45 -10.63 -1.59
N ARG A 36 -0.06 -10.56 -2.83
CA ARG A 36 -0.53 -11.75 -3.54
C ARG A 36 0.60 -12.69 -3.92
N GLU A 37 1.72 -12.14 -4.37
CA GLU A 37 2.91 -12.90 -4.75
C GLU A 37 3.46 -13.65 -3.53
N THR A 38 3.73 -12.94 -2.43
CA THR A 38 4.18 -13.55 -1.17
C THR A 38 3.19 -14.59 -0.64
N LEU A 39 1.89 -14.32 -0.68
CA LEU A 39 0.88 -15.28 -0.21
C LEU A 39 0.84 -16.54 -1.08
N ASN A 40 1.00 -16.40 -2.40
CA ASN A 40 1.03 -17.55 -3.31
C ASN A 40 2.29 -18.39 -3.09
N GLU A 41 3.45 -17.76 -2.95
CA GLU A 41 4.72 -18.43 -2.65
C GLU A 41 4.63 -19.20 -1.33
N LEU A 42 4.18 -18.54 -0.27
CA LEU A 42 3.98 -19.16 1.03
C LEU A 42 2.96 -20.30 1.01
N ASN A 43 1.92 -20.21 0.17
CA ASN A 43 0.95 -21.30 -0.01
C ASN A 43 1.52 -22.47 -0.82
N ALA A 44 2.42 -22.19 -1.76
CA ALA A 44 3.10 -23.23 -2.55
C ALA A 44 4.05 -24.08 -1.69
N LEU A 45 4.60 -23.52 -0.59
CA LEU A 45 5.39 -24.27 0.37
C LEU A 45 4.58 -25.39 1.03
N THR A 46 5.24 -26.50 1.32
CA THR A 46 4.69 -27.65 2.04
C THR A 46 4.61 -27.39 3.54
N GLY A 47 3.84 -28.22 4.26
CA GLY A 47 3.74 -28.10 5.72
C GLY A 47 5.07 -28.28 6.46
N ARG A 48 6.01 -29.04 5.88
CA ARG A 48 7.36 -29.23 6.44
C ARG A 48 8.21 -27.97 6.25
N GLU A 49 8.26 -27.43 5.03
CA GLU A 49 9.01 -26.19 4.76
C GLU A 49 8.48 -25.02 5.62
N LEU A 50 7.16 -24.94 5.81
CA LEU A 50 6.59 -23.98 6.75
C LEU A 50 7.03 -24.24 8.20
N ALA A 51 7.06 -25.50 8.65
CA ALA A 51 7.51 -25.85 9.98
C ALA A 51 9.01 -25.55 10.20
N ASP A 52 9.84 -25.76 9.18
CA ASP A 52 11.28 -25.43 9.21
C ASP A 52 11.50 -23.91 9.36
N LEU A 53 10.59 -23.11 8.78
CA LEU A 53 10.54 -21.65 8.96
C LEU A 53 9.84 -21.21 10.26
N GLY A 54 9.28 -22.13 11.04
CA GLY A 54 8.50 -21.82 12.23
C GLY A 54 7.14 -21.16 11.96
N LEU A 55 6.59 -21.33 10.75
CA LEU A 55 5.33 -20.73 10.30
C LEU A 55 4.18 -21.75 10.26
N ASN A 56 2.98 -21.26 10.53
CA ASN A 56 1.73 -22.01 10.34
C ASN A 56 0.91 -21.41 9.18
N ARG A 57 0.06 -22.22 8.54
CA ARG A 57 -0.88 -21.79 7.48
C ARG A 57 -1.75 -20.59 7.89
N SER A 58 -2.14 -20.51 9.17
CA SER A 58 -2.89 -19.38 9.71
C SER A 58 -2.11 -18.07 9.73
N MET A 59 -0.77 -18.13 9.78
CA MET A 59 0.12 -16.97 9.87
C MET A 59 0.48 -16.39 8.50
N LEU A 60 0.35 -17.17 7.41
CA LEU A 60 0.79 -16.75 6.08
C LEU A 60 0.14 -15.45 5.63
N LYS A 61 -1.15 -15.28 5.94
CA LYS A 61 -1.88 -14.04 5.62
C LYS A 61 -1.29 -12.84 6.36
N ARG A 62 -0.90 -13.01 7.63
CA ARG A 62 -0.27 -11.94 8.42
C ARG A 62 1.09 -11.58 7.85
N VAL A 63 1.93 -12.58 7.58
CA VAL A 63 3.28 -12.39 7.01
C VAL A 63 3.21 -11.72 5.63
N ALA A 64 2.28 -12.13 4.77
CA ALA A 64 2.11 -11.50 3.46
C ALA A 64 1.64 -10.04 3.57
N ILE A 65 0.80 -9.71 4.57
CA ILE A 65 0.39 -8.32 4.83
C ILE A 65 1.58 -7.49 5.32
N GLU A 66 2.36 -8.03 6.25
CA GLU A 66 3.57 -7.38 6.79
C GLU A 66 4.61 -7.11 5.68
N ALA A 67 4.85 -8.08 4.79
CA ALA A 67 5.74 -7.93 3.65
C ALA A 67 5.27 -6.85 2.65
N ALA A 68 3.95 -6.73 2.45
CA ALA A 68 3.37 -5.81 1.47
C ALA A 68 3.19 -4.37 1.99
N TYR A 69 2.85 -4.22 3.27
CA TYR A 69 2.43 -2.94 3.85
C TYR A 69 3.36 -2.44 4.96
N GLY A 70 4.37 -3.23 5.35
CA GLY A 70 5.23 -2.97 6.49
C GLY A 70 4.53 -3.23 7.83
N ASP A 71 5.33 -3.35 8.89
CA ASP A 71 4.84 -3.24 10.27
C ASP A 71 4.59 -1.74 10.52
N LYS A 72 3.34 -1.36 10.80
CA LYS A 72 2.99 0.05 11.06
C LYS A 72 3.37 0.45 12.47
#